data_AF-A0A2C9K7J9-F1
#
_entry.id   AF-A0A2C9K7J9-F1
#
_cell.length_a   1.000
_cell.length_b   1.000
_cell.length_c   1.000
_cell.angle_alpha   90.00
_cell.angle_beta   90.00
_cell.angle_gamma   90.00
#
_symmetry.space_group_name_H-M   'P 1'
#
loop_
_entity.id
_entity.type
_entity.pdbx_description
1 polymer ?
#
loop_
_entity_poly.entity_id
_entity_poly.type
_entity_poly.pdbx_seq_one_letter_code
_entity_poly.pdbx_strand_id
1 'polypeptide(L)'
;MLSFNDARELENTTECLWTLCFDKSARQVIKDFPGLVAALDSLKNSDNEKIRKNAKGALWLINEEKEASKVTDNVREDVGQHIFISYSWAEKTKVKEIYKSLKSHGFKVWVDWENMGGSTLQAMAEAVENASVVLICVSENYKLSNNCRLEAEYTFTKKRNYLPLVMQKQYKADGWLGIMLGSKLYYDFSGKYPYEQSEQQLLKALRELEITRPTLEPMPASKESQSTVSCYKMTNAEVVEWLEKKSLQRLSSLLYNIDGKMLWDMKLFSETAPEYFFKEIKDQYELSLVEVIQFNSALKTLH
;
A
#
# COMPACT_ATOMS: atom_id res chain seq x y z
N MET A 1 -25.32 -21.13 12.51
CA MET A 1 -23.84 -20.99 12.41
C MET A 1 -23.40 -19.58 12.77
N LEU A 2 -23.89 -18.51 12.14
CA LEU A 2 -23.54 -17.12 12.53
C LEU A 2 -24.13 -16.64 13.88
N SER A 3 -24.93 -17.46 14.53
CA SER A 3 -25.55 -17.22 15.84
C SER A 3 -24.78 -17.85 17.01
N PHE A 4 -23.68 -18.56 16.73
CA PHE A 4 -22.84 -19.18 17.76
C PHE A 4 -21.75 -18.20 18.21
N ASN A 5 -21.51 -18.16 19.52
CA ASN A 5 -20.61 -17.21 20.17
C ASN A 5 -19.12 -17.64 20.12
N ASP A 6 -18.77 -18.75 19.46
CA ASP A 6 -17.36 -19.14 19.30
C ASP A 6 -16.72 -18.33 18.17
N ALA A 7 -15.70 -17.54 18.53
CA ALA A 7 -14.94 -16.71 17.60
C ALA A 7 -14.32 -17.52 16.45
N ARG A 8 -13.93 -18.79 16.67
CA ARG A 8 -13.33 -19.63 15.63
C ARG A 8 -14.36 -20.11 14.61
N GLU A 9 -15.56 -20.46 15.07
CA GLU A 9 -16.65 -20.85 14.17
C GLU A 9 -17.07 -19.67 13.30
N LEU A 10 -17.15 -18.48 13.88
CA LEU A 10 -17.45 -17.24 13.14
C LEU A 10 -16.35 -16.88 12.13
N GLU A 11 -15.07 -17.02 12.51
CA GLU A 11 -13.93 -16.81 11.61
C GLU A 11 -14.02 -17.74 10.39
N ASN A 12 -14.14 -19.05 10.61
CA ASN A 12 -14.24 -20.03 9.53
C ASN A 12 -15.50 -19.85 8.67
N THR A 13 -16.64 -19.54 9.31
CA THR A 13 -17.91 -19.33 8.59
C THR A 13 -17.82 -18.10 7.70
N THR A 14 -17.28 -16.99 8.21
CA THR A 14 -17.13 -15.76 7.43
C THR A 14 -16.10 -15.91 6.31
N GLU A 15 -15.01 -16.65 6.53
CA GLU A 15 -14.03 -16.98 5.49
C GLU A 15 -14.64 -17.86 4.38
N CYS A 16 -15.41 -18.88 4.76
CA CYS A 16 -16.14 -19.73 3.82
C CYS A 16 -17.14 -18.93 2.99
N LEU A 17 -17.95 -18.08 3.65
CA LEU A 17 -18.91 -17.21 2.96
C LEU A 17 -18.21 -16.26 1.99
N TRP A 18 -17.08 -15.67 2.38
CA TRP A 18 -16.29 -14.82 1.49
C TRP A 18 -15.78 -15.61 0.27
N THR A 19 -15.25 -16.81 0.48
CA THR A 19 -14.78 -17.69 -0.59
C THR A 19 -15.91 -18.03 -1.57
N LEU A 20 -17.10 -18.33 -1.07
CA LEU A 20 -18.28 -18.62 -1.88
C LEU A 20 -18.74 -17.39 -2.69
N CYS A 21 -18.58 -16.18 -2.15
CA CYS A 21 -18.99 -14.95 -2.83
C CYS A 21 -18.22 -14.66 -4.13
N PHE A 22 -17.09 -15.33 -4.39
CA PHE A 22 -16.44 -15.22 -5.69
C PHE A 22 -17.22 -15.91 -6.82
N ASP A 23 -18.15 -16.81 -6.51
CA ASP A 23 -19.04 -17.41 -7.49
C ASP A 23 -20.34 -16.59 -7.63
N LYS A 24 -20.71 -16.26 -8.86
CA LYS A 24 -21.90 -15.42 -9.14
C LYS A 24 -23.20 -16.08 -8.68
N SER A 25 -23.34 -17.39 -8.84
CA SER A 25 -24.54 -18.14 -8.44
C SER A 25 -24.66 -18.21 -6.92
N ALA A 26 -23.55 -18.45 -6.23
CA ALA A 26 -23.51 -18.46 -4.77
C ALA A 26 -23.87 -17.10 -4.17
N ARG A 27 -23.45 -15.98 -4.80
CA ARG A 27 -23.88 -14.64 -4.38
C ARG A 27 -25.40 -14.45 -4.42
N GLN A 28 -26.08 -14.96 -5.45
CA GLN A 28 -27.54 -14.85 -5.53
C GLN A 28 -28.22 -15.66 -4.42
N VAL A 29 -27.77 -16.89 -4.18
CA VAL A 29 -28.29 -17.71 -3.07
C VAL A 29 -28.09 -17.01 -1.71
N ILE A 30 -26.95 -16.35 -1.51
CA ILE A 30 -26.66 -15.59 -0.27
C ILE A 30 -27.58 -14.37 -0.13
N LYS A 31 -27.92 -13.69 -1.24
CA LYS A 31 -28.86 -12.56 -1.25
C LYS A 31 -30.29 -12.99 -0.95
N ASP A 32 -30.69 -14.13 -1.50
CA ASP A 32 -32.03 -14.70 -1.33
C ASP A 32 -32.24 -15.31 0.06
N PHE A 33 -31.16 -15.70 0.73
CA PHE A 33 -31.25 -16.28 2.07
C PHE A 33 -31.56 -15.20 3.13
N PRO A 34 -32.72 -15.29 3.81
CA PRO A 34 -33.17 -14.24 4.73
C PRO A 34 -32.22 -14.13 5.93
N GLY A 35 -31.79 -12.89 6.22
CA GLY A 35 -30.99 -12.58 7.40
C GLY A 35 -29.48 -12.86 7.28
N LEU A 36 -29.00 -13.53 6.23
CA LEU A 36 -27.58 -13.82 6.06
C LEU A 36 -26.76 -12.56 5.78
N VAL A 37 -27.24 -11.69 4.89
CA VAL A 37 -26.61 -10.40 4.60
C VAL A 37 -26.64 -9.48 5.83
N ALA A 38 -27.73 -9.49 6.60
CA ALA A 38 -27.84 -8.71 7.84
C ALA A 38 -26.86 -9.22 8.92
N ALA A 39 -26.65 -10.53 9.00
CA ALA A 39 -25.66 -11.12 9.90
C ALA A 39 -24.22 -10.79 9.46
N LEU A 40 -23.92 -10.74 8.17
CA LEU A 40 -22.62 -10.25 7.69
C LEU A 40 -22.41 -8.76 8.03
N ASP A 41 -23.48 -7.95 7.92
CA ASP A 41 -23.42 -6.52 8.23
C ASP A 41 -23.19 -6.25 9.73
N SER A 42 -23.78 -7.05 10.62
CA SER A 42 -23.48 -6.96 12.06
C SER A 42 -22.02 -7.35 12.37
N LEU A 43 -21.49 -8.37 11.69
CA LEU A 43 -20.12 -8.86 11.88
C LEU A 43 -19.05 -7.92 11.31
N LYS A 44 -19.42 -6.96 10.45
CA LYS A 44 -18.53 -5.90 9.97
C LYS A 44 -17.95 -5.03 11.08
N ASN A 45 -18.62 -4.95 12.23
CA ASN A 45 -18.18 -4.18 13.39
C ASN A 45 -17.71 -5.07 14.54
N SER A 46 -17.41 -6.35 14.28
CA SER A 46 -16.87 -7.27 15.29
C SER A 46 -15.50 -6.79 15.80
N ASP A 47 -15.22 -7.06 17.07
CA ASP A 47 -13.93 -6.78 17.71
C ASP A 47 -12.78 -7.58 17.06
N ASN A 48 -13.06 -8.82 16.62
CA ASN A 48 -12.07 -9.66 15.95
C ASN A 48 -11.77 -9.14 14.54
N GLU A 49 -10.50 -8.78 14.32
CA GLU A 49 -10.00 -8.24 13.05
C GLU A 49 -10.26 -9.15 11.85
N LYS A 50 -10.09 -10.47 12.01
CA LYS A 50 -10.26 -11.41 10.91
C LYS A 50 -11.73 -11.56 10.51
N ILE A 51 -12.63 -11.70 11.49
CA ILE A 51 -14.08 -11.78 11.25
C ILE A 51 -14.55 -10.50 10.54
N ARG A 52 -14.15 -9.34 11.08
CA ARG A 52 -14.45 -8.03 10.50
C ARG A 52 -13.96 -7.93 9.06
N LYS A 53 -12.73 -8.37 8.78
CA LYS A 53 -12.13 -8.37 7.45
C LYS A 53 -12.88 -9.29 6.48
N ASN A 54 -13.16 -10.53 6.89
CA ASN A 54 -13.86 -11.52 6.06
C ASN A 54 -15.29 -11.07 5.74
N ALA A 55 -16.02 -10.55 6.74
CA ALA A 55 -17.37 -10.03 6.55
C ALA A 55 -17.40 -8.84 5.58
N LYS A 56 -16.46 -7.90 5.71
CA LYS A 56 -16.30 -6.79 4.75
C LYS A 56 -16.02 -7.32 3.34
N GLY A 57 -15.17 -8.34 3.20
CA GLY A 57 -14.80 -8.92 1.90
C GLY A 57 -15.98 -9.56 1.19
N ALA A 58 -16.75 -10.37 1.93
CA ALA A 58 -17.99 -10.96 1.43
C ALA A 58 -19.00 -9.88 1.01
N LEU A 59 -19.24 -8.88 1.86
CA LEU A 59 -20.16 -7.78 1.55
C LEU A 59 -19.75 -6.97 0.33
N TRP A 60 -18.45 -6.75 0.12
CA TRP A 60 -17.94 -6.05 -1.06
C TRP A 60 -18.30 -6.80 -2.34
N LEU A 61 -18.03 -8.12 -2.40
CA LEU A 61 -18.38 -8.95 -3.56
C LEU A 61 -19.89 -9.03 -3.79
N ILE A 62 -20.69 -9.07 -2.74
CA ILE A 62 -22.17 -9.09 -2.84
C ILE A 62 -22.69 -7.77 -3.44
N ASN A 63 -22.06 -6.65 -3.06
CA ASN A 63 -22.48 -5.29 -3.45
C ASN A 63 -21.84 -4.78 -4.75
N GLU A 64 -20.80 -5.42 -5.28
CA GLU A 64 -20.13 -5.03 -6.55
C GLU A 64 -21.11 -4.78 -7.71
N GLU A 65 -22.21 -5.54 -7.80
CA GLU A 65 -23.24 -5.36 -8.84
C GLU A 65 -23.91 -3.96 -8.79
N LYS A 66 -23.95 -3.31 -7.62
CA LYS A 66 -24.56 -1.99 -7.43
C LYS A 66 -23.61 -0.84 -7.79
N GLU A 67 -22.31 -1.02 -7.60
CA GLU A 67 -21.30 0.02 -7.85
C GLU A 67 -20.79 0.02 -9.29
N ALA A 68 -20.75 -1.14 -9.96
CA ALA A 68 -20.42 -1.24 -11.37
C ALA A 68 -21.42 -0.48 -12.28
N SER A 69 -22.64 -0.25 -11.82
CA SER A 69 -23.70 0.47 -12.54
C SER A 69 -23.64 2.01 -12.39
N LYS A 70 -22.74 2.54 -11.54
CA LYS A 70 -22.53 4.00 -11.36
C LYS A 70 -21.31 4.54 -12.08
N VAL A 71 -20.59 3.72 -12.85
CA VAL A 71 -19.48 4.18 -13.67
C VAL A 71 -20.07 4.88 -14.90
N THR A 72 -20.36 6.17 -14.75
CA THR A 72 -20.50 7.07 -15.89
C THR A 72 -19.14 7.19 -16.57
N ASP A 73 -19.11 6.91 -17.87
CA ASP A 73 -17.97 7.08 -18.75
C ASP A 73 -17.41 8.51 -18.67
N ASN A 74 -16.43 8.69 -17.80
CA ASN A 74 -15.48 9.79 -17.85
C ASN A 74 -14.10 9.16 -17.60
N VAL A 75 -13.63 8.38 -18.57
CA VAL A 75 -12.23 7.95 -18.65
C VAL A 75 -11.41 9.21 -18.94
N ARG A 76 -11.08 9.97 -17.90
CA ARG A 76 -9.82 10.70 -17.91
C ARG A 76 -8.74 9.63 -17.81
N GLU A 77 -7.78 9.66 -18.72
CA GLU A 77 -6.51 8.94 -18.55
C GLU A 77 -5.84 9.48 -17.29
N ASP A 78 -6.25 8.95 -16.14
CA ASP A 78 -5.59 9.21 -14.88
C ASP A 78 -4.25 8.49 -14.97
N VAL A 79 -3.19 9.29 -15.09
CA VAL A 79 -1.81 8.81 -15.12
C VAL A 79 -1.57 8.16 -13.77
N GLY A 80 -1.73 6.84 -13.73
CA GLY A 80 -1.57 6.08 -12.51
C GLY A 80 -0.25 6.44 -11.85
N GLN A 81 -0.27 6.63 -10.53
CA GLN A 81 0.83 7.28 -9.83
C GLN A 81 1.89 6.30 -9.35
N HIS A 82 1.57 5.01 -9.25
CA HIS A 82 2.45 4.00 -8.66
C HIS A 82 2.32 2.62 -9.29
N ILE A 83 3.34 1.81 -9.04
CA ILE A 83 3.34 0.35 -9.24
C ILE A 83 2.77 -0.28 -7.98
N PHE A 84 1.62 -0.96 -8.09
CA PHE A 84 1.09 -1.76 -7.00
C PHE A 84 1.65 -3.19 -7.10
N ILE A 85 2.17 -3.77 -6.00
CA ILE A 85 2.54 -5.19 -5.96
C ILE A 85 1.53 -5.98 -5.15
N SER A 86 0.73 -6.80 -5.84
CA SER A 86 -0.18 -7.76 -5.23
C SER A 86 0.55 -9.09 -5.06
N TYR A 87 0.67 -9.56 -3.82
CA TYR A 87 1.43 -10.76 -3.47
C TYR A 87 0.86 -11.47 -2.24
N SER A 88 1.23 -12.75 -2.06
CA SER A 88 0.91 -13.47 -0.82
C SER A 88 2.04 -13.30 0.19
N TRP A 89 1.68 -13.21 1.47
CA TRP A 89 2.61 -13.05 2.59
C TRP A 89 3.71 -14.12 2.63
N ALA A 90 3.45 -15.31 2.08
CA ALA A 90 4.43 -16.39 1.95
C ALA A 90 5.65 -15.99 1.08
N GLU A 91 5.46 -15.11 0.10
CA GLU A 91 6.52 -14.65 -0.80
C GLU A 91 7.12 -13.29 -0.40
N LYS A 92 6.78 -12.76 0.78
CA LYS A 92 7.18 -11.43 1.28
C LYS A 92 8.67 -11.13 1.14
N THR A 93 9.54 -12.11 1.42
CA THR A 93 10.99 -11.93 1.33
C THR A 93 11.44 -11.62 -0.10
N LYS A 94 10.92 -12.35 -1.09
CA LYS A 94 11.24 -12.10 -2.52
C LYS A 94 10.67 -10.76 -2.98
N VAL A 95 9.45 -10.44 -2.55
CA VAL A 95 8.81 -9.18 -2.94
C VAL A 95 9.53 -7.97 -2.35
N LYS A 96 10.13 -8.09 -1.16
CA LYS A 96 11.00 -7.03 -0.60
C LYS A 96 12.22 -6.74 -1.49
N GLU A 97 12.80 -7.74 -2.13
CA GLU A 97 13.93 -7.55 -3.05
C GLU A 97 13.49 -6.79 -4.30
N ILE A 98 12.36 -7.22 -4.89
CA ILE A 98 11.75 -6.55 -6.05
C ILE A 98 11.36 -5.11 -5.70
N TYR A 99 10.76 -4.90 -4.53
CA TYR A 99 10.38 -3.59 -4.03
C TYR A 99 11.59 -2.64 -3.92
N LYS A 100 12.69 -3.10 -3.28
CA LYS A 100 13.92 -2.32 -3.14
C LYS A 100 14.52 -1.97 -4.49
N SER A 101 14.56 -2.95 -5.40
CA SER A 101 15.02 -2.77 -6.77
C SER A 101 14.22 -1.68 -7.49
N LEU A 102 12.89 -1.79 -7.52
CA LEU A 102 12.03 -0.85 -8.22
C LEU A 102 12.16 0.58 -7.66
N LYS A 103 12.23 0.72 -6.33
CA LYS A 103 12.50 2.01 -5.69
C LYS A 103 13.85 2.60 -6.08
N SER A 104 14.92 1.79 -6.11
CA SER A 104 16.26 2.25 -6.53
C SER A 104 16.30 2.74 -7.98
N HIS A 105 15.40 2.23 -8.83
CA HIS A 105 15.24 2.63 -10.22
C HIS A 105 14.28 3.84 -10.41
N GLY A 106 13.81 4.44 -9.32
CA GLY A 106 13.01 5.67 -9.32
C GLY A 106 11.50 5.45 -9.50
N PHE A 107 11.00 4.22 -9.39
CA PHE A 107 9.57 3.96 -9.46
C PHE A 107 8.89 4.24 -8.11
N LYS A 108 7.70 4.85 -8.14
CA LYS A 108 6.83 4.89 -6.97
C LYS A 108 6.14 3.53 -6.85
N VAL A 109 6.41 2.82 -5.75
CA VAL A 109 5.88 1.47 -5.50
C VAL A 109 5.00 1.50 -4.27
N TRP A 110 3.87 0.78 -4.32
CA TRP A 110 2.93 0.59 -3.22
C TRP A 110 2.85 -0.88 -2.85
N VAL A 111 2.90 -1.18 -1.55
CA VAL A 111 2.86 -2.54 -0.96
C VAL A 111 2.14 -2.54 0.38
N ASP A 112 1.49 -3.66 0.72
CA ASP A 112 0.60 -3.76 1.89
C ASP A 112 1.30 -3.59 3.25
N TRP A 113 2.61 -3.84 3.34
CA TRP A 113 3.35 -3.80 4.61
C TRP A 113 3.87 -2.41 5.00
N GLU A 114 3.83 -1.42 4.10
CA GLU A 114 4.22 -0.04 4.44
C GLU A 114 3.11 0.70 5.18
N ASN A 115 1.85 0.32 4.94
CA ASN A 115 0.71 0.83 5.69
C ASN A 115 0.36 -0.14 6.83
N MET A 116 1.08 -0.02 7.95
CA MET A 116 0.86 -0.80 9.19
C MET A 116 -0.51 -0.54 9.88
N GLY A 117 -1.46 0.10 9.20
CA GLY A 117 -2.86 0.30 9.61
C GLY A 117 -3.87 -0.71 9.01
N GLY A 118 -3.39 -1.71 8.28
CA GLY A 118 -4.19 -2.82 7.78
C GLY A 118 -4.64 -2.64 6.33
N SER A 119 -4.65 -3.76 5.60
CA SER A 119 -5.25 -3.93 4.26
C SER A 119 -6.77 -3.83 4.36
N THR A 120 -7.27 -2.66 4.69
CA THR A 120 -8.69 -2.37 4.51
C THR A 120 -9.01 -2.53 3.02
N LEU A 121 -10.19 -3.08 2.72
CA LEU A 121 -10.63 -3.23 1.33
C LEU A 121 -10.62 -1.92 0.56
N GLN A 122 -10.83 -0.81 1.26
CA GLN A 122 -10.74 0.53 0.69
C GLN A 122 -9.31 0.88 0.28
N ALA A 123 -8.31 0.66 1.14
CA ALA A 123 -6.91 0.88 0.78
C ALA A 123 -6.47 -0.03 -0.38
N MET A 124 -6.96 -1.28 -0.42
CA MET A 124 -6.72 -2.19 -1.55
C MET A 124 -7.35 -1.65 -2.85
N ALA A 125 -8.59 -1.16 -2.78
CA ALA A 125 -9.28 -0.58 -3.93
C ALA A 125 -8.54 0.66 -4.45
N GLU A 126 -8.19 1.59 -3.56
CA GLU A 126 -7.42 2.79 -3.89
C GLU A 126 -6.04 2.46 -4.48
N ALA A 127 -5.39 1.40 -3.99
CA ALA A 127 -4.10 0.94 -4.51
C ALA A 127 -4.21 0.47 -5.97
N VAL A 128 -5.26 -0.29 -6.31
CA VAL A 128 -5.52 -0.76 -7.68
C VAL A 128 -6.00 0.37 -8.58
N GLU A 129 -6.91 1.23 -8.10
CA GLU A 129 -7.48 2.31 -8.88
C GLU A 129 -6.44 3.37 -9.26
N ASN A 130 -5.51 3.70 -8.36
CA ASN A 130 -4.47 4.70 -8.64
C ASN A 130 -3.18 4.10 -9.22
N ALA A 131 -3.13 2.78 -9.46
CA ALA A 131 -1.96 2.12 -10.02
C ALA A 131 -1.85 2.35 -11.54
N SER A 132 -0.63 2.68 -12.01
CA SER A 132 -0.31 2.65 -13.44
C SER A 132 -0.16 1.20 -13.92
N VAL A 133 0.41 0.35 -13.06
CA VAL A 133 0.50 -1.09 -13.29
C VAL A 133 0.37 -1.86 -11.98
N VAL A 134 -0.24 -3.02 -12.05
CA VAL A 134 -0.31 -3.99 -10.96
C VAL A 134 0.62 -5.17 -11.24
N LEU A 135 1.61 -5.41 -10.39
CA LEU A 135 2.43 -6.62 -10.42
C LEU A 135 1.70 -7.73 -9.67
N ILE A 136 1.37 -8.81 -10.35
CA ILE A 136 0.66 -9.95 -9.78
C ILE A 136 1.68 -11.04 -9.51
N CYS A 137 2.02 -11.27 -8.25
CA CYS A 137 3.00 -12.27 -7.82
C CYS A 137 2.35 -13.65 -7.75
N VAL A 138 2.40 -14.38 -8.86
CA VAL A 138 1.79 -15.68 -9.09
C VAL A 138 2.50 -16.79 -8.32
N SER A 139 1.78 -17.41 -7.39
CA SER A 139 2.17 -18.60 -6.62
C SER A 139 0.92 -19.41 -6.25
N GLU A 140 1.11 -20.61 -5.70
CA GLU A 140 0.03 -21.41 -5.12
C GLU A 140 -0.63 -20.69 -3.93
N ASN A 141 0.18 -20.11 -3.04
CA ASN A 141 -0.31 -19.32 -1.90
C ASN A 141 -1.09 -18.08 -2.33
N TYR A 142 -0.69 -17.46 -3.45
CA TYR A 142 -1.43 -16.36 -4.05
C TYR A 142 -2.81 -16.82 -4.53
N LYS A 143 -2.88 -17.99 -5.19
CA LYS A 143 -4.14 -18.55 -5.70
C LYS A 143 -5.14 -18.88 -4.58
N LEU A 144 -4.64 -19.31 -3.41
CA LEU A 144 -5.47 -19.70 -2.26
C LEU A 144 -5.91 -18.52 -1.39
N SER A 145 -5.29 -17.35 -1.54
CA SER A 145 -5.60 -16.17 -0.72
C SER A 145 -6.80 -15.39 -1.26
N ASN A 146 -7.87 -15.29 -0.45
CA ASN A 146 -9.04 -14.49 -0.80
C ASN A 146 -8.70 -13.00 -1.02
N ASN A 147 -7.74 -12.45 -0.28
CA ASN A 147 -7.28 -11.07 -0.48
C ASN A 147 -6.66 -10.90 -1.86
N CYS A 148 -5.73 -11.80 -2.21
CA CYS A 148 -5.02 -11.76 -3.49
C CYS A 148 -5.98 -11.96 -4.65
N ARG A 149 -6.92 -12.90 -4.52
CA ARG A 149 -7.98 -13.11 -5.51
C ARG A 149 -8.83 -11.85 -5.70
N LEU A 150 -9.20 -11.18 -4.62
CA LEU A 150 -9.96 -9.94 -4.67
C LEU A 150 -9.22 -8.83 -5.41
N GLU A 151 -7.95 -8.60 -5.09
CA GLU A 151 -7.09 -7.62 -5.76
C GLU A 151 -6.95 -7.92 -7.25
N ALA A 152 -6.76 -9.19 -7.59
CA ALA A 152 -6.59 -9.66 -8.95
C ALA A 152 -7.88 -9.51 -9.79
N GLU A 153 -9.03 -9.96 -9.26
CA GLU A 153 -10.33 -9.80 -9.93
C GLU A 153 -10.71 -8.32 -10.05
N TYR A 154 -10.41 -7.49 -9.04
CA TYR A 154 -10.69 -6.06 -9.11
C TYR A 154 -9.79 -5.33 -10.12
N THR A 155 -8.51 -5.68 -10.18
CA THR A 155 -7.56 -5.20 -11.22
C THR A 155 -8.10 -5.50 -12.61
N PHE A 156 -8.60 -6.72 -12.81
CA PHE A 156 -9.19 -7.15 -14.08
C PHE A 156 -10.48 -6.39 -14.40
N THR A 157 -11.40 -6.25 -13.44
CA THR A 157 -12.66 -5.51 -13.59
C THR A 157 -12.43 -4.04 -13.93
N LYS A 158 -11.44 -3.39 -13.29
CA LYS A 158 -11.04 -2.01 -13.57
C LYS A 158 -10.20 -1.86 -14.84
N LYS A 159 -9.92 -2.96 -15.57
CA LYS A 159 -9.10 -3.00 -16.78
C LYS A 159 -7.72 -2.35 -16.59
N ARG A 160 -7.15 -2.47 -15.39
CA ARG A 160 -5.82 -1.93 -15.09
C ARG A 160 -4.75 -2.79 -15.75
N ASN A 161 -3.67 -2.15 -16.20
CA ASN A 161 -2.52 -2.88 -16.72
C ASN A 161 -1.91 -3.71 -15.60
N TYR A 162 -1.57 -4.98 -15.89
CA TYR A 162 -0.92 -5.85 -14.93
C TYR A 162 0.16 -6.70 -15.59
N LEU A 163 1.21 -6.98 -14.83
CA LEU A 163 2.32 -7.85 -15.20
C LEU A 163 2.36 -9.07 -14.26
N PRO A 164 2.27 -10.30 -14.80
CA PRO A 164 2.43 -11.52 -14.02
C PRO A 164 3.89 -11.79 -13.65
N LEU A 165 4.16 -12.03 -12.38
CA LEU A 165 5.48 -12.42 -11.85
C LEU A 165 5.38 -13.80 -11.21
N VAL A 166 5.97 -14.83 -11.80
CA VAL A 166 5.94 -16.19 -11.26
C VAL A 166 6.93 -16.33 -10.12
N MET A 167 6.45 -16.59 -8.90
CA MET A 167 7.27 -16.63 -7.69
C MET A 167 7.65 -18.04 -7.23
N GLN A 168 7.04 -19.07 -7.82
CA GLN A 168 7.20 -20.48 -7.42
C GLN A 168 7.70 -21.34 -8.58
N LYS A 169 8.68 -22.21 -8.31
CA LYS A 169 9.29 -23.06 -9.35
C LYS A 169 8.27 -24.07 -9.85
N GLN A 170 8.21 -24.24 -11.17
CA GLN A 170 7.33 -25.21 -11.83
C GLN A 170 5.83 -25.00 -11.57
N TYR A 171 5.45 -23.86 -11.00
CA TYR A 171 4.04 -23.54 -10.80
C TYR A 171 3.41 -23.15 -12.13
N LYS A 172 2.23 -23.72 -12.39
CA LYS A 172 1.41 -23.38 -13.55
C LYS A 172 0.06 -22.93 -13.02
N ALA A 173 -0.29 -21.68 -13.29
CA ALA A 173 -1.58 -21.14 -12.90
C ALA A 173 -2.71 -21.85 -13.65
N ASP A 174 -3.76 -22.16 -12.92
CA ASP A 174 -4.96 -22.86 -13.37
C ASP A 174 -6.21 -22.21 -12.75
N GLY A 175 -7.40 -22.65 -13.18
CA GLY A 175 -8.68 -22.10 -12.71
C GLY A 175 -8.80 -20.59 -12.96
N TRP A 176 -9.28 -19.84 -11.96
CA TRP A 176 -9.49 -18.39 -12.05
C TRP A 176 -8.19 -17.63 -12.40
N LEU A 177 -7.06 -18.02 -11.79
CA LEU A 177 -5.79 -17.36 -12.01
C LEU A 177 -5.25 -17.68 -13.40
N GLY A 178 -5.39 -18.92 -13.87
CA GLY A 178 -5.02 -19.32 -15.23
C GLY A 178 -5.81 -18.56 -16.30
N ILE A 179 -7.13 -18.42 -16.13
CA ILE A 179 -7.99 -17.63 -17.04
C ILE A 179 -7.55 -16.17 -17.06
N MET A 180 -7.26 -15.59 -15.89
CA MET A 180 -6.83 -14.21 -15.77
C MET A 180 -5.45 -13.97 -16.41
N LEU A 181 -4.50 -14.88 -16.25
CA LEU A 181 -3.18 -14.75 -16.88
C LEU A 181 -3.27 -14.90 -18.42
N GLY A 182 -4.14 -15.78 -18.91
CA GLY A 182 -4.36 -16.00 -20.33
C GLY A 182 -3.06 -16.30 -21.07
N SER A 183 -2.84 -15.63 -22.21
CA SER A 183 -1.61 -15.71 -23.00
C SER A 183 -0.62 -14.57 -22.73
N LYS A 184 -0.74 -13.88 -21.59
CA LYS A 184 0.16 -12.76 -21.26
C LYS A 184 1.57 -13.27 -20.98
N LEU A 185 2.55 -12.45 -21.35
CA LEU A 185 3.94 -12.67 -20.97
C LEU A 185 4.08 -12.58 -19.45
N TYR A 186 4.91 -13.44 -18.87
CA TYR A 186 5.19 -13.49 -17.44
C TYR A 186 6.70 -13.38 -17.19
N TYR A 187 7.06 -12.88 -16.00
CA TYR A 187 8.44 -12.74 -15.55
C TYR A 187 8.73 -13.75 -14.46
N ASP A 188 9.79 -14.54 -14.61
CA ASP A 188 10.08 -15.66 -13.71
C ASP A 188 11.00 -15.22 -12.56
N PHE A 189 10.44 -15.06 -11.37
CA PHE A 189 11.13 -14.83 -10.10
C PHE A 189 11.13 -16.08 -9.20
N SER A 190 10.91 -17.25 -9.79
CA SER A 190 10.90 -18.52 -9.07
C SER A 190 12.30 -18.97 -8.62
N GLY A 191 13.35 -18.36 -9.18
CA GLY A 191 14.75 -18.76 -9.02
C GLY A 191 15.17 -19.85 -10.01
N LYS A 192 14.43 -20.00 -11.12
CA LYS A 192 14.84 -20.82 -12.26
C LYS A 192 15.98 -20.15 -13.05
N TYR A 193 15.95 -18.83 -13.15
CA TYR A 193 16.97 -17.99 -13.77
C TYR A 193 17.62 -17.08 -12.72
N PRO A 194 18.80 -16.51 -13.00
CA PRO A 194 19.40 -15.48 -12.16
C PRO A 194 18.44 -14.31 -11.95
N TYR A 195 18.41 -13.78 -10.73
CA TYR A 195 17.48 -12.72 -10.34
C TYR A 195 17.62 -11.48 -11.21
N GLU A 196 18.87 -11.10 -11.51
CA GLU A 196 19.25 -9.91 -12.27
C GLU A 196 18.70 -9.97 -13.70
N GLN A 197 18.61 -11.17 -14.29
CA GLN A 197 18.07 -11.35 -15.63
C GLN A 197 16.56 -11.07 -15.65
N SER A 198 15.82 -11.64 -14.69
CA SER A 198 14.38 -11.45 -14.55
C SER A 198 14.03 -10.01 -14.19
N GLU A 199 14.85 -9.40 -13.33
CA GLU A 199 14.75 -7.98 -12.98
C GLU A 199 14.92 -7.08 -14.20
N GLN A 200 15.95 -7.29 -15.03
CA GLN A 200 16.16 -6.50 -16.24
C GLN A 200 14.99 -6.62 -17.23
N GLN A 201 14.43 -7.83 -17.39
CA GLN A 201 13.25 -8.05 -18.24
C GLN A 201 12.02 -7.30 -17.71
N LEU A 202 11.79 -7.33 -16.39
CA LEU A 202 10.70 -6.60 -15.75
C LEU A 202 10.89 -5.09 -15.91
N LEU A 203 12.09 -4.56 -15.64
CA LEU A 203 12.40 -3.14 -15.77
C LEU A 203 12.23 -2.64 -17.21
N LYS A 204 12.59 -3.46 -18.20
CA LYS A 204 12.37 -3.15 -19.61
C LYS A 204 10.88 -3.01 -19.91
N ALA A 205 10.08 -3.97 -19.48
CA ALA A 205 8.64 -3.95 -19.69
C ALA A 205 7.95 -2.77 -18.99
N LEU A 206 8.36 -2.45 -17.76
CA LEU A 206 7.85 -1.28 -17.04
C LEU A 206 8.16 0.05 -17.76
N ARG A 207 9.32 0.13 -18.43
CA ARG A 207 9.70 1.30 -19.24
C ARG A 207 8.93 1.37 -20.56
N GLU A 208 8.67 0.23 -21.19
CA GLU A 208 7.87 0.14 -22.44
C GLU A 208 6.41 0.52 -22.22
N LEU A 209 5.87 0.27 -21.02
CA LEU A 209 4.52 0.65 -20.63
C LEU A 209 4.35 2.17 -20.36
N GLU A 210 5.38 2.98 -20.66
CA GLU A 210 5.42 4.42 -20.39
C GLU A 210 4.96 4.77 -18.98
N ILE A 211 5.21 3.88 -18.01
CA ILE A 211 4.91 4.15 -16.60
C ILE A 211 5.79 5.31 -16.23
N THR A 212 5.17 6.49 -16.19
CA THR A 212 5.82 7.76 -15.95
C THR A 212 6.70 7.59 -14.73
N ARG A 213 8.02 7.56 -14.97
CA ARG A 213 8.88 8.39 -14.13
C ARG A 213 8.17 9.73 -14.09
N PRO A 214 7.98 10.37 -12.93
CA PRO A 214 7.62 11.78 -12.97
C PRO A 214 8.61 12.41 -13.94
N THR A 215 8.12 12.89 -15.08
CA THR A 215 8.96 13.54 -16.07
C THR A 215 9.63 14.63 -15.27
N LEU A 216 10.94 14.53 -15.09
CA LEU A 216 11.75 15.70 -14.82
C LEU A 216 11.67 16.50 -16.12
N GLU A 217 10.52 17.14 -16.34
CA GLU A 217 10.44 18.22 -17.29
C GLU A 217 11.50 19.22 -16.81
N PRO A 218 12.42 19.65 -17.69
CA PRO A 218 13.17 20.86 -17.40
C PRO A 218 12.10 21.93 -17.16
N MET A 219 11.96 22.36 -15.91
CA MET A 219 11.01 23.40 -15.56
C MET A 219 11.21 24.56 -16.56
N PRO A 220 10.14 25.07 -17.19
CA PRO A 220 10.26 26.33 -17.91
C PRO A 220 10.82 27.35 -16.92
N ALA A 221 11.82 28.10 -17.37
CA ALA A 221 12.48 29.13 -16.60
C ALA A 221 11.47 30.18 -16.12
N SER A 222 10.81 29.91 -15.01
CA SER A 222 10.05 30.89 -14.24
C SER A 222 11.06 31.63 -13.40
N LYS A 223 11.30 32.86 -13.86
CA LYS A 223 12.13 33.90 -13.26
C LYS A 223 12.09 33.87 -11.73
N GLU A 224 13.30 33.91 -11.20
CA GLU A 224 13.71 34.25 -9.84
C GLU A 224 12.63 34.89 -8.96
N SER A 225 12.40 34.24 -7.82
CA SER A 225 12.26 34.94 -6.55
C SER A 225 13.06 34.15 -5.52
N GLN A 226 13.95 34.88 -4.86
CA GLN A 226 15.14 34.39 -4.19
C GLN A 226 14.83 33.67 -2.86
N SER A 227 15.74 32.74 -2.53
CA SER A 227 16.11 32.22 -1.20
C SER A 227 15.07 31.44 -0.38
N THR A 228 15.31 30.13 -0.22
CA THR A 228 15.62 29.52 1.08
C THR A 228 16.24 28.12 0.89
N VAL A 229 17.24 27.80 1.71
CA VAL A 229 17.98 26.54 1.70
C VAL A 229 17.06 25.37 2.08
N SER A 230 16.99 24.34 1.24
CA SER A 230 16.27 23.10 1.54
C SER A 230 16.96 22.35 2.68
N CYS A 231 16.25 22.20 3.80
CA CYS A 231 16.75 21.54 5.02
C CYS A 231 17.19 20.09 4.82
N TYR A 232 16.79 19.45 3.72
CA TYR A 232 17.13 18.09 3.34
C TYR A 232 18.63 17.86 3.05
N LYS A 233 19.40 18.95 2.85
CA LYS A 233 20.86 18.90 2.62
C LYS A 233 21.69 19.29 3.84
N MET A 234 21.05 19.60 4.97
CA MET A 234 21.77 20.08 6.14
C MET A 234 22.61 18.95 6.74
N THR A 235 23.90 19.22 6.87
CA THR A 235 24.82 18.41 7.66
C THR A 235 24.52 18.58 9.14
N ASN A 236 25.00 17.64 9.96
CA ASN A 236 24.79 17.67 11.40
C ASN A 236 25.23 19.00 12.06
N ALA A 237 26.34 19.58 11.59
CA ALA A 237 26.83 20.88 12.06
C ALA A 237 25.86 22.04 11.73
N GLU A 238 25.23 22.00 10.56
CA GLU A 238 24.25 23.02 10.14
C GLU A 238 22.92 22.88 10.89
N VAL A 239 22.54 21.65 11.28
CA VAL A 239 21.38 21.40 12.14
C VAL A 239 21.61 21.96 13.55
N VAL A 240 22.82 21.81 14.09
CA VAL A 240 23.21 22.40 15.38
C VAL A 240 23.17 23.93 15.31
N GLU A 241 23.72 24.55 14.26
CA GLU A 241 23.67 26.00 14.06
C GLU A 241 22.22 26.53 13.92
N TRP A 242 21.35 25.75 13.27
CA TRP A 242 19.93 26.09 13.15
C TRP A 242 19.18 26.02 14.49
N LEU A 243 19.46 24.99 15.31
CA LEU A 243 18.91 24.87 16.65
C LEU A 243 19.36 26.03 17.55
N GLU A 244 20.62 26.45 17.46
CA GLU A 244 21.15 27.60 18.19
C GLU A 244 20.48 28.91 17.76
N LYS A 245 20.29 29.11 16.44
CA LYS A 245 19.60 30.28 15.87
C LYS A 245 18.14 30.40 16.30
N LYS A 246 17.48 29.28 16.60
CA LYS A 246 16.09 29.23 17.11
C LYS A 246 16.01 29.26 18.64
N SER A 247 17.12 29.55 19.32
CA SER A 247 17.21 29.64 20.78
C SER A 247 16.94 28.30 21.50
N LEU A 248 17.19 27.17 20.84
CA LEU A 248 17.02 25.81 21.37
C LEU A 248 18.37 25.21 21.81
N GLN A 249 19.17 25.96 22.57
CA GLN A 249 20.53 25.57 22.96
C GLN A 249 20.62 24.34 23.88
N ARG A 250 19.51 23.94 24.50
CA ARG A 250 19.44 22.70 25.29
C ARG A 250 19.22 21.47 24.40
N LEU A 251 18.58 21.64 23.25
CA LEU A 251 18.31 20.59 22.28
C LEU A 251 19.52 20.31 21.37
N SER A 252 20.42 21.27 21.16
CA SER A 252 21.65 21.04 20.41
C SER A 252 22.54 19.96 21.05
N SER A 253 22.59 19.90 22.38
CA SER A 253 23.32 18.86 23.13
C SER A 253 22.67 17.48 23.06
N LEU A 254 21.33 17.42 22.96
CA LEU A 254 20.56 16.17 22.94
C LEU A 254 20.35 15.61 21.52
N LEU A 255 20.37 16.48 20.50
CA LEU A 255 20.14 16.15 19.10
C LEU A 255 21.44 16.17 18.28
N TYR A 256 22.60 16.07 18.93
CA TYR A 256 23.93 16.10 18.29
C TYR A 256 24.14 15.01 17.22
N ASN A 257 23.29 13.98 17.15
CA ASN A 257 23.36 12.91 16.14
C ASN A 257 22.22 12.96 15.09
N ILE A 258 21.44 14.04 15.04
CA ILE A 258 20.33 14.18 14.08
C ILE A 258 20.85 14.84 12.80
N ASP A 259 20.68 14.16 11.67
CA ASP A 259 20.95 14.70 10.35
C ASP A 259 19.74 15.49 9.81
N GLY A 260 19.94 16.32 8.78
CA GLY A 260 18.85 17.11 8.18
C GLY A 260 17.71 16.24 7.65
N LYS A 261 17.98 14.97 7.34
CA LYS A 261 16.97 13.99 6.92
C LYS A 261 16.09 13.55 8.09
N MET A 262 16.67 13.24 9.24
CA MET A 262 15.93 12.84 10.44
C MET A 262 15.16 14.01 11.04
N LEU A 263 15.65 15.25 10.89
CA LEU A 263 14.89 16.47 11.19
C LEU A 263 13.63 16.60 10.30
N TRP A 264 13.75 16.26 9.02
CA TRP A 264 12.62 16.22 8.09
C TRP A 264 11.64 15.09 8.40
N ASP A 265 12.15 13.91 8.73
CA ASP A 265 11.32 12.79 9.14
C ASP A 265 10.56 13.14 10.43
N MET A 266 11.20 13.79 11.41
CA MET A 266 10.53 14.30 12.61
C MET A 266 9.41 15.32 12.29
N LYS A 267 9.63 16.18 11.30
CA LYS A 267 8.57 17.09 10.81
C LYS A 267 7.40 16.30 10.19
N LEU A 268 7.69 15.31 9.35
CA LEU A 268 6.66 14.47 8.75
C LEU A 268 5.89 13.67 9.80
N PHE A 269 6.57 13.17 10.84
CA PHE A 269 5.97 12.49 11.98
C PHE A 269 5.07 13.42 12.81
N SER A 270 5.44 14.69 12.98
CA SER A 270 4.61 15.66 13.70
C SER A 270 3.31 15.99 12.97
N GLU A 271 3.30 15.89 11.63
CA GLU A 271 2.12 16.13 10.79
C GLU A 271 1.24 14.88 10.63
N THR A 272 1.84 13.68 10.54
CA THR A 272 1.13 12.42 10.27
C THR A 272 0.65 11.71 11.54
N ALA A 273 1.34 11.86 12.66
CA ALA A 273 1.00 11.21 13.93
C ALA A 273 1.33 12.10 15.15
N PRO A 274 0.67 13.28 15.29
CA PRO A 274 1.02 14.30 16.28
C PRO A 274 0.98 13.78 17.73
N GLU A 275 -0.03 13.01 18.12
CA GLU A 275 -0.17 12.51 19.50
C GLU A 275 0.96 11.57 19.91
N TYR A 276 1.38 10.68 18.99
CA TYR A 276 2.50 9.78 19.21
C TYR A 276 3.83 10.55 19.23
N PHE A 277 4.02 11.47 18.29
CA PHE A 277 5.21 12.32 18.19
C PHE A 277 5.46 13.15 19.46
N PHE A 278 4.44 13.84 19.97
CA PHE A 278 4.58 14.65 21.19
C PHE A 278 4.83 13.80 22.43
N LYS A 279 4.26 12.59 22.48
CA LYS A 279 4.50 11.63 23.57
C LYS A 279 5.93 11.09 23.52
N GLU A 280 6.38 10.63 22.36
CA GLU A 280 7.71 10.05 22.18
C GLU A 280 8.83 11.08 22.40
N ILE A 281 8.64 12.32 21.92
CA ILE A 281 9.62 13.39 22.17
C ILE A 281 9.71 13.77 23.65
N LYS A 282 8.57 13.79 24.34
CA LYS A 282 8.53 14.08 25.78
C LYS A 282 9.16 12.95 26.60
N ASP A 283 8.93 11.70 26.20
CA ASP A 283 9.38 10.53 26.94
C ASP A 283 10.86 10.17 26.63
N GLN A 284 11.33 10.30 25.39
CA GLN A 284 12.71 9.98 25.00
C GLN A 284 13.72 11.08 25.28
N TYR A 285 13.31 12.35 25.16
CA TYR A 285 14.21 13.51 25.31
C TYR A 285 13.92 14.34 26.56
N GLU A 286 13.00 13.87 27.42
CA GLU A 286 12.58 14.53 28.68
C GLU A 286 12.24 16.02 28.51
N LEU A 287 11.67 16.39 27.36
CA LEU A 287 11.38 17.79 27.05
C LEU A 287 10.20 18.33 27.85
N SER A 288 10.33 19.57 28.30
CA SER A 288 9.20 20.32 28.86
C SER A 288 8.19 20.68 27.78
N LEU A 289 6.93 20.88 28.16
CA LEU A 289 5.86 21.27 27.24
C LEU A 289 6.19 22.53 26.42
N VAL A 290 6.92 23.47 27.02
CA VAL A 290 7.35 24.72 26.36
C VAL A 290 8.37 24.43 25.26
N GLU A 291 9.33 23.55 25.52
CA GLU A 291 10.37 23.16 24.56
C GLU A 291 9.77 22.38 23.39
N VAL A 292 8.79 21.50 23.65
CA VAL A 292 8.07 20.75 22.60
C VAL A 292 7.31 21.69 21.65
N ILE A 293 6.66 22.73 22.18
CA ILE A 293 5.93 23.70 21.36
C ILE A 293 6.90 24.55 20.54
N GLN A 294 8.00 25.00 21.13
CA GLN A 294 9.04 25.75 20.42
C GLN A 294 9.70 24.91 19.32
N PHE A 295 10.00 23.65 19.60
CA PHE A 295 10.56 22.71 18.63
C PHE A 295 9.60 22.45 17.47
N ASN A 296 8.32 22.20 17.75
CA ASN A 296 7.32 22.02 16.69
C ASN A 296 7.13 23.29 15.84
N SER A 297 7.13 24.48 16.47
CA SER A 297 7.10 25.75 15.75
C SER A 297 8.34 25.89 14.85
N ALA A 298 9.52 25.52 15.34
CA ALA A 298 10.74 25.52 14.56
C ALA A 298 10.65 24.53 13.38
N LEU A 299 10.17 23.30 13.58
CA LEU A 299 9.95 22.31 12.52
C LEU A 299 9.01 22.82 11.43
N LYS A 300 7.96 23.56 11.78
CA LYS A 300 7.06 24.19 10.80
C LYS A 300 7.71 25.29 9.97
N THR A 301 8.81 25.89 10.45
CA THR A 301 9.58 26.88 9.68
C THR A 301 10.59 26.27 8.71
N LEU A 302 10.76 24.94 8.73
CA LEU A 302 11.59 24.23 7.75
C LEU A 302 10.83 24.12 6.42
N HIS A 303 11.49 24.46 5.32
CA HIS A 303 10.99 24.28 3.95
C HIS A 303 11.92 23.35 3.15
#